data_AF-A0A520RCR7-F1
#
_entry.id   AF-A0A520RCR7-F1
#
_cell.length_a   1.000
_cell.length_b   1.000
_cell.length_c   1.000
_cell.angle_alpha   90.00
_cell.angle_beta   90.00
_cell.angle_gamma   90.00
#
_symmetry.space_group_name_H-M   'P 1'
#
loop_
_entity.id
_entity.type
_entity.pdbx_description
1 polymer ?
#
loop_
_entity_poly.entity_id
_entity_poly.type
_entity_poly.pdbx_seq_one_letter_code
_entity_poly.pdbx_strand_id
1 'polypeptide(L)'
;MKRILLILLSGLAFMAPVEQSCGQAFCALRDPNRMIGELFPSFSQFKSITVTIGKTEVEAIEKATGLKCDPREFGRHRLYAIFKEGNLKGFVQSRSEIVDWGIAEIVIATDTDGQLKGFLFQRCRSRHRN
;
A
#
# COMPACT_ATOMS: atom_id res chain seq x y z
N MET A 1 -0.11 4.38 -56.26
CA MET A 1 -0.16 3.17 -55.41
C MET A 1 0.88 3.16 -54.28
N LYS A 2 2.19 3.31 -54.54
CA LYS A 2 3.24 3.36 -53.48
C LYS A 2 3.02 4.40 -52.36
N ARG A 3 2.50 5.59 -52.69
CA ARG A 3 2.22 6.66 -51.70
C ARG A 3 1.05 6.32 -50.76
N ILE A 4 0.01 5.67 -51.27
CA ILE A 4 -1.14 5.21 -50.48
C ILE A 4 -0.70 4.06 -49.55
N LEU A 5 0.14 3.16 -50.04
CA LEU A 5 0.73 2.08 -49.25
C LEU A 5 1.63 2.62 -48.11
N LEU A 6 2.42 3.67 -48.37
CA LEU A 6 3.24 4.34 -47.36
C LEU A 6 2.39 5.05 -46.29
N ILE A 7 1.29 5.69 -46.68
CA ILE A 7 0.36 6.33 -45.73
C ILE A 7 -0.32 5.27 -44.86
N LEU A 8 -0.77 4.16 -45.45
CA LEU A 8 -1.38 3.04 -44.71
C LEU A 8 -0.39 2.36 -43.76
N LEU A 9 0.87 2.15 -44.16
CA LEU A 9 1.91 1.63 -43.26
C LEU A 9 2.25 2.60 -42.11
N SER A 10 2.24 3.91 -42.37
CA SER A 10 2.49 4.91 -41.32
C SER A 10 1.34 4.99 -40.30
N GLY A 11 0.09 4.80 -40.73
CA GLY A 11 -1.07 4.75 -39.84
C GLY A 11 -1.08 3.51 -38.94
N LEU A 12 -0.58 2.37 -39.43
CA LEU A 12 -0.49 1.14 -38.65
C LEU A 12 0.59 1.20 -37.55
N ALA A 13 1.67 1.96 -37.78
CA ALA A 13 2.73 2.16 -36.80
C ALA A 13 2.33 3.06 -35.61
N PHE A 14 1.25 3.84 -35.75
CA PHE A 14 0.72 4.70 -34.67
C PHE A 14 -0.30 4.01 -33.76
N MET A 15 -0.72 2.77 -34.07
CA MET A 15 -1.50 1.92 -33.16
C MET A 15 -0.57 1.17 -32.20
N ALA A 16 0.31 1.89 -31.50
CA ALA A 16 0.98 1.31 -30.35
C ALA A 16 -0.08 0.98 -29.29
N PRO A 17 -0.02 -0.21 -28.65
CA PRO A 17 -0.92 -0.50 -27.54
C PRO A 17 -0.71 0.59 -26.50
N VAL A 18 -1.78 1.30 -26.18
CA VAL A 18 -1.83 2.14 -24.98
C VAL A 18 -1.70 1.15 -23.84
N GLU A 19 -0.47 0.97 -23.33
CA GLU A 19 -0.29 0.26 -22.08
C GLU A 19 -1.12 1.00 -21.05
N GLN A 20 -2.19 0.35 -20.61
CA GLN A 20 -2.95 0.79 -19.47
C GLN A 20 -1.98 0.71 -18.29
N SER A 21 -1.29 1.82 -18.02
CA SER A 21 -0.59 2.05 -16.77
C SER A 21 -1.66 2.12 -15.70
N CYS A 22 -2.12 0.95 -15.27
CA CYS A 22 -2.90 0.79 -14.06
C CYS A 22 -1.94 1.11 -12.92
N GLY A 23 -1.81 2.40 -12.61
CA GLY A 23 -1.19 2.87 -11.39
C GLY A 23 -1.97 2.27 -10.23
N GLN A 24 -1.60 1.07 -9.80
CA GLN A 24 -2.15 0.43 -8.63
C GLN A 24 -1.71 1.30 -7.45
N ALA A 25 -2.68 1.97 -6.82
CA ALA A 25 -2.43 2.70 -5.58
C ALA A 25 -1.95 1.69 -4.54
N PHE A 26 -0.64 1.66 -4.34
CA PHE A 26 -0.03 0.68 -3.46
C PHE A 26 0.17 1.33 -2.10
N CYS A 27 -0.57 0.84 -1.11
CA CYS A 27 -0.40 1.18 0.30
C CYS A 27 0.95 0.67 0.80
N ALA A 28 2.01 1.45 0.57
CA ALA A 28 3.37 1.19 1.05
C ALA A 28 4.01 2.41 1.67
N LEU A 29 5.01 2.15 2.51
CA LEU A 29 5.88 3.18 3.05
C LEU A 29 6.74 3.77 1.93
N ARG A 30 6.71 5.09 1.79
CA ARG A 30 7.59 5.80 0.83
C ARG A 30 9.07 5.74 1.22
N ASP A 31 9.34 5.79 2.52
CA ASP A 31 10.68 5.67 3.11
C ASP A 31 10.61 4.70 4.29
N PRO A 32 10.71 3.38 4.04
CA PRO A 32 10.56 2.38 5.10
C PRO A 32 11.58 2.56 6.22
N ASN A 33 12.85 2.86 5.90
CA ASN A 33 13.91 2.96 6.91
C ASN A 33 13.63 4.11 7.88
N ARG A 34 13.31 5.30 7.37
CA ARG A 34 13.02 6.46 8.22
C ARG A 34 11.77 6.23 9.06
N MET A 35 10.67 5.83 8.42
CA MET A 35 9.38 5.68 9.12
C MET A 35 9.42 4.57 10.18
N ILE A 36 10.05 3.44 9.87
CA ILE A 36 10.23 2.35 10.83
C ILE A 36 11.20 2.78 11.94
N GLY A 37 12.26 3.53 11.62
CA GLY A 37 13.18 4.07 12.61
C GLY A 37 12.50 5.04 13.59
N GLU A 38 11.55 5.86 13.13
CA GLU A 38 10.78 6.75 14.01
C GLU A 38 9.82 5.96 14.92
N LEU A 39 9.15 4.92 14.40
CA LEU A 39 8.15 4.13 15.14
C LEU A 39 8.76 3.02 15.99
N PHE A 40 9.93 2.52 15.62
CA PHE A 40 10.69 1.45 16.29
C PHE A 40 12.18 1.80 16.36
N PRO A 41 12.61 2.79 17.17
CA PRO A 41 14.00 3.32 17.16
C PRO A 41 15.13 2.29 17.35
N SER A 42 14.83 1.15 17.97
CA SER A 42 15.80 0.08 18.20
C SER A 42 15.58 -1.15 17.32
N PHE A 43 14.93 -1.02 16.16
CA PHE A 43 14.79 -2.14 15.22
C PHE A 43 16.15 -2.54 14.65
N SER A 44 16.34 -3.82 14.35
CA SER A 44 17.56 -4.32 13.70
C SER A 44 17.34 -4.71 12.25
N GLN A 45 16.11 -5.12 11.89
CA GLN A 45 15.73 -5.49 10.53
C GLN A 45 14.21 -5.40 10.37
N PHE A 46 13.74 -5.33 9.13
CA PHE A 46 12.33 -5.52 8.80
C PHE A 46 12.18 -6.38 7.55
N LYS A 47 11.03 -7.04 7.41
CA LYS A 47 10.64 -7.76 6.20
C LYS A 47 9.38 -7.13 5.61
N SER A 48 9.42 -6.82 4.32
CA SER A 48 8.26 -6.37 3.57
C SER A 48 7.51 -7.58 3.02
N ILE A 49 6.28 -7.80 3.50
CA ILE A 49 5.41 -8.90 3.11
C ILE A 49 4.26 -8.32 2.30
N THR A 50 4.02 -8.87 1.11
CA THR A 50 2.89 -8.46 0.27
C THR A 50 1.89 -9.59 0.18
N VAL A 51 0.65 -9.30 0.53
CA VAL A 51 -0.45 -10.26 0.50
C VAL A 51 -1.57 -9.73 -0.39
N THR A 52 -2.30 -10.64 -1.02
CA THR A 52 -3.54 -10.32 -1.71
C THR A 52 -4.68 -10.80 -0.82
N ILE A 53 -5.58 -9.89 -0.47
CA ILE A 53 -6.80 -10.18 0.29
C ILE A 53 -7.94 -10.28 -0.71
N GLY A 54 -8.36 -11.51 -0.99
CA GLY A 54 -9.49 -11.81 -1.85
C GLY A 54 -10.76 -12.11 -1.04
N LYS A 55 -11.81 -12.52 -1.76
CA LYS A 55 -13.10 -12.87 -1.16
C LYS A 55 -12.95 -13.97 -0.11
N THR A 56 -12.17 -15.00 -0.39
CA THR A 56 -11.96 -16.14 0.52
C THR A 56 -11.29 -15.71 1.83
N GLU A 57 -10.25 -14.87 1.74
CA GLU A 57 -9.57 -14.33 2.92
C GLU A 57 -10.50 -13.46 3.76
N VAL A 58 -11.29 -12.60 3.11
CA VAL A 58 -12.29 -11.77 3.79
C VAL A 58 -13.32 -12.63 4.51
N GLU A 59 -13.94 -13.59 3.82
CA GLU A 59 -14.93 -14.48 4.43
C GLU A 59 -14.36 -15.24 5.65
N ALA A 60 -13.09 -15.64 5.60
CA ALA A 60 -12.41 -16.27 6.72
C ALA A 60 -12.21 -15.30 7.90
N ILE A 61 -11.79 -14.06 7.63
CA ILE A 61 -11.59 -13.01 8.64
C ILE A 61 -12.93 -12.64 9.29
N GLU A 62 -13.97 -12.40 8.49
CA GLU A 62 -15.30 -12.05 9.01
C GLU A 62 -15.87 -13.18 9.87
N LYS A 63 -15.68 -14.44 9.46
CA LYS A 63 -16.10 -15.61 10.25
C LYS A 63 -15.33 -15.72 11.57
N ALA A 64 -14.02 -15.46 11.56
CA ALA A 64 -13.17 -15.58 12.74
C ALA A 64 -13.36 -14.45 13.75
N THR A 65 -13.67 -13.24 13.27
CA THR A 65 -13.74 -12.02 14.10
C THR A 65 -15.15 -11.56 14.40
N GLY A 66 -16.15 -11.99 13.61
CA GLY A 66 -17.51 -11.45 13.65
C GLY A 66 -17.64 -10.04 13.07
N LEU A 67 -16.55 -9.46 12.55
CA LEU A 67 -16.53 -8.12 11.97
C LEU A 67 -16.82 -8.19 10.48
N LYS A 68 -17.42 -7.12 9.93
CA LYS A 68 -17.53 -6.94 8.48
C LYS A 68 -16.31 -6.21 7.94
N CYS A 69 -15.69 -6.75 6.91
CA CYS A 69 -14.56 -6.12 6.24
C CYS A 69 -15.05 -5.07 5.25
N ASP A 70 -14.37 -3.94 5.20
CA ASP A 70 -14.65 -2.92 4.20
C ASP A 70 -14.20 -3.41 2.81
N PRO A 71 -14.98 -3.21 1.73
CA PRO A 71 -14.57 -3.53 0.36
C PRO A 71 -13.23 -2.94 -0.07
N ARG A 72 -12.77 -1.86 0.56
CA ARG A 72 -11.47 -1.24 0.33
C ARG A 72 -10.30 -2.07 0.89
N GLU A 73 -10.58 -3.04 1.76
CA GLU A 73 -9.60 -4.02 2.25
C GLU A 73 -9.27 -5.11 1.23
N PHE A 74 -9.98 -5.16 0.11
CA PHE A 74 -9.72 -6.14 -0.94
C PHE A 74 -8.54 -5.68 -1.80
N GLY A 75 -7.75 -6.63 -2.28
CA GLY A 75 -6.61 -6.38 -3.17
C GLY A 75 -5.25 -6.56 -2.50
N ARG A 76 -4.23 -5.90 -3.02
CA ARG A 76 -2.83 -6.12 -2.62
C ARG A 76 -2.41 -5.15 -1.53
N HIS A 77 -1.96 -5.69 -0.41
CA HIS A 77 -1.50 -4.93 0.76
C HIS A 77 -0.06 -5.29 1.12
N ARG A 78 0.66 -4.32 1.70
CA ARG A 78 2.02 -4.52 2.20
C ARG A 78 2.11 -4.26 3.68
N LEU A 79 2.60 -5.27 4.38
CA LEU A 79 2.88 -5.26 5.80
C LEU A 79 4.39 -5.33 6.01
N TYR A 80 4.91 -4.50 6.91
CA TYR A 80 6.33 -4.52 7.29
C TYR A 80 6.43 -5.17 8.66
N ALA A 81 6.95 -6.40 8.72
CA ALA A 81 7.22 -7.10 9.97
C ALA A 81 8.56 -6.61 10.55
N ILE A 82 8.53 -6.08 11.77
CA ILE A 82 9.67 -5.42 12.39
C ILE A 82 10.32 -6.37 13.39
N PHE A 83 11.65 -6.48 13.34
CA PHE A 83 12.40 -7.35 14.24
C PHE A 83 13.49 -6.58 14.99
N LYS A 84 13.78 -7.05 16.20
CA LYS A 84 14.95 -6.66 17.00
C LYS A 84 15.64 -7.93 17.46
N GLU A 85 16.91 -8.08 17.11
CA GLU A 85 17.75 -9.23 17.51
C GLU A 85 17.05 -10.57 17.16
N GLY A 86 16.48 -10.65 15.96
CA GLY A 86 15.75 -11.83 15.47
C GLY A 86 14.32 -11.99 15.99
N ASN A 87 13.92 -11.26 17.03
CA ASN A 87 12.58 -11.35 17.61
C ASN A 87 11.59 -10.41 16.90
N LEU A 88 10.42 -10.92 16.52
CA LEU A 88 9.33 -10.09 15.99
C LEU A 88 8.85 -9.13 17.09
N LYS A 89 8.76 -7.84 16.75
CA LYS A 89 8.36 -6.77 17.69
C LYS A 89 7.05 -6.10 17.32
N GLY A 90 6.58 -6.28 16.11
CA GLY A 90 5.35 -5.68 15.65
C GLY A 90 5.32 -5.49 14.15
N PHE A 91 4.38 -4.67 13.71
CA PHE A 91 4.09 -4.45 12.31
C PHE A 91 3.94 -2.98 12.00
N VAL A 92 4.30 -2.59 10.79
CA VAL A 92 4.03 -1.27 10.24
C VAL A 92 3.29 -1.42 8.92
N GLN A 93 2.28 -0.60 8.69
CA GLN A 93 1.57 -0.52 7.42
C GLN A 93 1.23 0.93 7.08
N SER A 94 1.11 1.24 5.79
CA SER A 94 0.56 2.51 5.32
C SER A 94 -0.89 2.29 4.90
N ARG A 95 -1.76 3.27 5.18
CA ARG A 95 -3.18 3.26 4.83
C ARG A 95 -3.54 4.57 4.15
N SER A 96 -4.19 4.48 2.99
CA SER A 96 -4.68 5.65 2.27
C SER A 96 -6.14 5.87 2.62
N GLU A 97 -6.45 7.03 3.18
CA GLU A 97 -7.79 7.43 3.57
C GLU A 97 -8.20 8.72 2.85
N ILE A 98 -9.47 8.78 2.46
CA ILE A 98 -10.06 9.99 1.88
C ILE A 98 -10.38 10.95 3.03
N VAL A 99 -9.92 12.20 2.90
CA VAL A 99 -10.13 13.29 3.84
C VAL A 99 -10.57 14.55 3.09
N ASP A 100 -11.01 15.58 3.80
CA ASP A 100 -11.58 16.83 3.24
C ASP A 100 -10.74 17.45 2.11
N TRP A 101 -9.40 17.32 2.20
CA TRP A 101 -8.44 17.93 1.27
C TRP A 101 -7.69 16.91 0.40
N GLY A 102 -8.31 15.76 0.12
CA GLY A 102 -7.80 14.73 -0.77
C GLY A 102 -7.47 13.42 -0.05
N ILE A 103 -6.31 12.83 -0.34
CA ILE A 103 -5.87 11.58 0.29
C ILE A 103 -4.87 11.89 1.40
N ALA A 104 -5.14 11.38 2.59
CA ALA A 104 -4.15 11.23 3.65
C ALA A 104 -3.59 9.80 3.61
N GLU A 105 -2.29 9.68 3.83
CA GLU A 105 -1.62 8.39 3.96
C GLU A 105 -1.04 8.30 5.37
N ILE A 106 -1.62 7.40 6.15
CA ILE A 106 -1.34 7.20 7.56
C ILE A 106 -0.49 5.95 7.70
N VAL A 107 0.68 6.09 8.29
CA VAL A 107 1.53 4.98 8.69
C VAL A 107 1.13 4.60 10.11
N ILE A 108 0.78 3.34 10.32
CA ILE A 108 0.32 2.81 11.61
C ILE A 108 1.31 1.73 12.05
N ALA A 109 1.75 1.82 13.30
CA ALA A 109 2.57 0.80 13.95
C ALA A 109 1.75 0.08 15.04
N THR A 110 1.84 -1.24 15.06
CA THR A 110 1.29 -2.07 16.14
C THR A 110 2.36 -2.98 16.72
N ASP A 111 2.15 -3.44 17.95
CA ASP A 111 2.91 -4.59 18.47
C ASP A 111 2.40 -5.91 17.88
N THR A 112 2.90 -7.03 18.42
CA THR A 112 2.55 -8.38 17.99
C THR A 112 1.12 -8.78 18.33
N ASP A 113 0.50 -8.12 19.31
CA ASP A 113 -0.87 -8.37 19.76
C ASP A 113 -1.89 -7.45 19.04
N GLY A 114 -1.40 -6.58 18.15
CA GLY A 114 -2.22 -5.65 17.38
C GLY A 114 -2.51 -4.34 18.11
N GLN A 115 -1.88 -4.10 19.27
CA GLN A 115 -2.07 -2.84 19.99
C GLN A 115 -1.30 -1.71 19.31
N LEU A 116 -1.94 -0.54 19.21
CA LEU A 116 -1.34 0.65 18.59
C LEU A 116 -0.09 1.10 19.35
N LYS A 117 1.05 1.15 18.66
CA LYS A 117 2.31 1.70 19.16
C LYS A 117 2.49 3.17 18.81
N GLY A 118 1.94 3.59 17.69
CA GLY A 118 2.03 4.96 17.20
C GLY A 118 1.60 5.07 15.74
N PHE A 119 1.56 6.29 15.23
CA PHE A 119 1.25 6.56 13.83
C PHE A 119 1.97 7.82 13.34
N LEU A 120 2.13 7.94 12.02
CA LEU A 120 2.74 9.09 11.34
C LEU A 120 1.97 9.39 10.06
N PHE A 121 1.97 10.64 9.59
CA PHE A 121 1.47 10.96 8.26
C PHE A 121 2.60 10.96 7.23
N GLN A 122 2.59 10.03 6.28
CA GLN A 122 3.51 10.08 5.14
C GLN A 122 3.04 11.04 4.04
N ARG A 123 1.73 11.33 4.03
CA ARG A 123 1.11 12.38 3.22
C ARG A 123 -0.13 12.86 3.93
N CYS A 124 -0.27 14.16 4.12
CA CYS A 124 -1.52 14.76 4.55
C CYS A 124 -1.54 16.20 4.03
N ARG A 125 -2.63 16.61 3.40
CA ARG A 125 -2.83 17.98 2.90
C ARG A 125 -3.79 18.78 3.79
N SER A 126 -4.38 18.14 4.79
CA SER A 126 -5.23 18.80 5.78
C SER A 126 -4.36 19.53 6.82
N ARG A 127 -4.96 20.52 7.49
CA ARG A 127 -4.29 21.34 8.52
C ARG A 127 -3.84 20.52 9.73
N HIS A 128 -4.42 19.34 9.94
CA HIS A 128 -4.18 18.42 11.05
C HIS A 128 -2.91 17.55 10.89
N ARG A 129 -1.95 17.98 10.07
CA ARG A 129 -0.72 17.22 9.80
C ARG A 129 0.26 17.25 10.99
N ASN A 130 0.10 18.21 11.91
CA ASN A 130 0.97 18.41 13.07
C ASN A 130 0.15 18.38 14.35
#